data_AF-A0A7S2Z0V6-F1
#
_entry.id   AF-A0A7S2Z0V6-F1
#
_cell.length_a   1.000
_cell.length_b   1.000
_cell.length_c   1.000
_cell.angle_alpha   90.00
_cell.angle_beta   90.00
_cell.angle_gamma   90.00
#
_symmetry.space_group_name_H-M   'P 1'
#
loop_
_entity.id
_entity.type
_entity.pdbx_description
1 polymer ?
#
loop_
_entity_poly.entity_id
_entity_poly.type
_entity_poly.pdbx_seq_one_letter_code
_entity_poly.pdbx_strand_id
1 'polypeptide(L)'
;RAEKVLDCQLCEDAALSEQALQQLKANWPKTLTAAKTHPYYVLHRHLNRTQMLVPGATFTGKFLKAEPLYLRSDVAQLRSQGAWLRLGRQVKREERAKPAKTLPPPGAKASAAAAKNEADANAGGGDHHPGAGAGGVGGGGLQNQTALFGEWQTEAYEAPVVDLRSGRGPKTED
;
A
#
# COMPACT_ATOMS: atom_id res chain seq x y z
N ARG A 1 -25.52 20.52 32.99
CA ARG A 1 -26.63 20.24 32.05
C ARG A 1 -26.13 19.99 30.62
N ALA A 2 -25.20 20.79 30.10
CA ALA A 2 -24.59 20.56 28.78
C ALA A 2 -23.76 19.26 28.70
N GLU A 3 -22.96 18.93 29.73
CA GLU A 3 -22.08 17.75 29.71
C GLU A 3 -22.83 16.41 29.62
N LYS A 4 -24.01 16.30 30.25
CA LYS A 4 -24.88 15.10 30.13
C LYS A 4 -25.45 14.89 28.73
N VAL A 5 -25.59 15.97 27.95
CA VAL A 5 -26.10 15.90 26.57
C VAL A 5 -25.00 15.43 25.62
N LEU A 6 -23.72 15.78 25.87
CA LEU A 6 -22.62 15.24 25.09
C LEU A 6 -22.36 13.75 25.40
N ASP A 7 -22.51 13.33 26.66
CA ASP A 7 -22.31 11.94 27.07
C ASP A 7 -23.35 10.99 26.44
N CYS A 8 -24.63 11.40 26.35
CA CYS A 8 -25.64 10.60 25.66
C CYS A 8 -25.43 10.57 24.14
N GLN A 9 -25.06 11.71 23.54
CA GLN A 9 -24.80 11.82 22.09
C GLN A 9 -23.66 10.90 21.65
N LEU A 10 -22.55 10.90 22.40
CA LEU A 10 -21.38 10.04 22.11
C LEU A 10 -21.72 8.54 22.28
N CYS A 11 -22.60 8.20 23.21
CA CYS A 11 -23.06 6.82 23.42
C CYS A 11 -23.96 6.34 22.26
N GLU A 12 -24.87 7.19 21.77
CA GLU A 12 -25.74 6.89 20.63
C GLU A 12 -24.95 6.71 19.33
N ASP A 13 -23.99 7.60 19.06
CA ASP A 13 -23.08 7.50 17.91
C ASP A 13 -22.21 6.22 17.97
N ALA A 14 -21.73 5.86 19.17
CA ALA A 14 -20.98 4.62 19.37
C ALA A 14 -21.85 3.39 19.07
N ALA A 15 -23.05 3.31 19.64
CA ALA A 15 -23.97 2.18 19.43
C ALA A 15 -24.37 2.01 17.96
N LEU A 16 -24.63 3.11 17.25
CA LEU A 16 -24.95 3.08 15.82
C LEU A 16 -23.77 2.56 14.99
N SER A 17 -22.54 2.97 15.32
CA SER A 17 -21.33 2.51 14.64
C SER A 17 -21.10 1.01 14.87
N GLU A 18 -21.33 0.51 16.09
CA GLU A 18 -21.22 -0.90 16.42
C GLU A 18 -22.26 -1.74 15.68
N GLN A 19 -23.51 -1.26 15.60
CA GLN A 19 -24.58 -1.92 14.85
C GLN A 19 -24.25 -1.99 13.35
N ALA A 20 -23.72 -0.91 12.77
CA ALA A 20 -23.27 -0.91 11.37
C ALA A 20 -22.16 -1.94 11.13
N LEU A 21 -21.17 -2.03 12.03
CA LEU A 21 -20.11 -3.03 11.95
C LEU A 21 -20.66 -4.46 12.07
N GLN A 22 -21.63 -4.69 12.94
CA GLN A 22 -22.29 -5.99 13.08
C GLN A 22 -23.06 -6.38 11.81
N GLN A 23 -23.80 -5.46 11.20
CA GLN A 23 -24.49 -5.71 9.93
C GLN A 23 -23.50 -6.05 8.81
N LEU A 24 -22.36 -5.36 8.73
CA LEU A 24 -21.31 -5.66 7.75
C LEU A 24 -20.63 -7.02 8.01
N LYS A 25 -20.47 -7.43 9.27
CA LYS A 25 -19.95 -8.76 9.64
C LYS A 25 -20.93 -9.88 9.28
N ALA A 26 -22.23 -9.61 9.46
CA ALA A 26 -23.31 -10.54 9.12
C ALA A 26 -23.43 -10.72 7.60
N ASN A 27 -23.38 -9.63 6.84
CA ASN A 27 -23.43 -9.64 5.38
C ASN A 27 -22.06 -9.92 4.74
N TRP A 28 -21.43 -11.03 5.11
CA TRP A 28 -20.15 -11.41 4.51
C TRP A 28 -20.33 -11.79 3.02
N PRO A 29 -19.36 -11.43 2.15
CA PRO A 29 -19.54 -11.54 0.71
C PRO A 29 -19.54 -13.00 0.25
N LYS A 30 -20.66 -13.45 -0.34
CA LYS A 30 -20.83 -14.80 -0.90
C LYS A 30 -20.39 -14.92 -2.37
N THR A 31 -19.97 -13.81 -2.98
CA THR A 31 -19.58 -13.75 -4.40
C THR A 31 -18.29 -12.95 -4.55
N LEU A 32 -17.48 -13.30 -5.56
CA LEU A 32 -16.19 -12.66 -5.81
C LEU A 32 -16.33 -11.14 -6.04
N THR A 33 -17.32 -10.71 -6.83
CA THR A 33 -17.58 -9.29 -7.09
C THR A 33 -17.97 -8.54 -5.82
N ALA A 34 -18.80 -9.14 -4.96
CA ALA A 34 -19.16 -8.57 -3.67
C ALA A 34 -17.94 -8.43 -2.76
N ALA A 35 -17.05 -9.43 -2.75
CA ALA A 35 -15.82 -9.41 -1.96
C ALA A 35 -14.80 -8.34 -2.41
N LYS A 36 -14.90 -7.82 -3.64
CA LYS A 36 -14.05 -6.72 -4.12
C LYS A 36 -14.49 -5.36 -3.56
N THR A 37 -15.80 -5.11 -3.56
CA THR A 37 -16.41 -3.84 -3.11
C THR A 37 -16.72 -3.83 -1.61
N HIS A 38 -16.57 -4.96 -0.91
CA HIS A 38 -16.89 -5.06 0.52
C HIS A 38 -15.96 -4.17 1.38
N PRO A 39 -16.50 -3.37 2.32
CA PRO A 39 -15.70 -2.49 3.16
C PRO A 39 -14.88 -3.24 4.22
N TYR A 40 -15.35 -4.40 4.70
CA TYR A 40 -14.73 -5.13 5.80
C TYR A 40 -13.84 -6.31 5.37
N TYR A 41 -14.13 -6.91 4.21
CA TYR A 41 -13.55 -8.19 3.78
C TYR A 41 -12.90 -8.05 2.43
N VAL A 42 -11.83 -8.79 2.21
CA VAL A 42 -11.10 -8.78 0.94
C VAL A 42 -10.44 -10.13 0.70
N LEU A 43 -10.33 -10.51 -0.57
CA LEU A 43 -9.61 -11.70 -0.99
C LEU A 43 -8.17 -11.33 -1.36
N HIS A 44 -7.26 -12.29 -1.22
CA HIS A 44 -5.86 -12.11 -1.59
C HIS A 44 -5.70 -11.67 -3.07
N ARG A 45 -6.53 -12.21 -3.98
CA ARG A 45 -6.52 -11.85 -5.41
C ARG A 45 -6.93 -10.40 -5.69
N HIS A 46 -7.68 -9.76 -4.79
CA HIS A 46 -8.13 -8.37 -4.96
C HIS A 46 -7.13 -7.34 -4.43
N LEU A 47 -6.01 -7.78 -3.84
CA LEU A 47 -4.97 -6.88 -3.37
C LEU A 47 -4.25 -6.23 -4.55
N ASN A 48 -4.10 -4.91 -4.49
CA ASN A 48 -3.38 -4.19 -5.52
C ASN A 48 -1.88 -4.49 -5.48
N ARG A 49 -1.19 -4.18 -6.58
CA ARG A 49 0.27 -4.30 -6.69
C ARG A 49 1.02 -3.49 -5.61
N THR A 50 0.43 -2.45 -5.04
CA THR A 50 1.02 -1.66 -3.94
C THR A 50 0.37 -1.96 -2.58
N GLN A 51 -0.32 -3.09 -2.44
CA GLN A 51 -0.94 -3.53 -1.20
C GLN A 51 -0.43 -4.92 -0.82
N MET A 52 -0.45 -5.21 0.47
CA MET A 52 -0.10 -6.50 1.03
C MET A 52 -0.75 -6.67 2.39
N LEU A 53 -0.94 -7.92 2.80
CA LEU A 53 -1.32 -8.23 4.17
C LEU A 53 -0.15 -7.92 5.11
N VAL A 54 -0.46 -7.37 6.28
CA VAL A 54 0.51 -7.17 7.36
C VAL A 54 1.11 -8.53 7.77
N PRO A 55 2.40 -8.62 8.09
CA PRO A 55 2.98 -9.86 8.62
C PRO A 55 2.22 -10.29 9.88
N GLY A 56 1.67 -11.51 9.86
CA GLY A 56 0.85 -12.04 10.96
C GLY A 56 -0.66 -11.85 10.79
N ALA A 57 -1.12 -11.29 9.67
CA ALA A 57 -2.55 -11.22 9.35
C ALA A 57 -3.18 -12.63 9.36
N THR A 58 -4.27 -12.79 10.10
CA THR A 58 -5.02 -14.04 10.17
C THR A 58 -6.22 -13.99 9.24
N PHE A 59 -6.56 -15.12 8.62
CA PHE A 59 -7.79 -15.21 7.84
C PHE A 59 -8.99 -15.33 8.78
N THR A 60 -10.15 -14.80 8.37
CA THR A 60 -11.34 -14.74 9.25
C THR A 60 -12.06 -16.10 9.42
N GLY A 61 -11.44 -17.21 9.04
CA GLY A 61 -12.07 -18.54 9.05
C GLY A 61 -13.10 -18.79 7.94
N LYS A 62 -13.38 -17.79 7.11
CA LYS A 62 -14.36 -17.88 6.01
C LYS A 62 -13.62 -18.10 4.68
N PHE A 63 -14.14 -19.02 3.87
CA PHE A 63 -13.61 -19.30 2.54
C PHE A 63 -14.66 -18.99 1.49
N LEU A 64 -14.22 -18.37 0.41
CA LEU A 64 -15.05 -18.11 -0.76
C LEU A 64 -14.40 -18.77 -1.97
N LYS A 65 -15.07 -19.79 -2.53
CA LYS A 65 -14.56 -20.57 -3.67
C LYS A 65 -13.12 -21.07 -3.46
N ALA A 66 -12.84 -21.62 -2.27
CA ALA A 66 -11.53 -22.11 -1.84
C ALA A 66 -10.44 -21.04 -1.60
N GLU A 67 -10.76 -19.74 -1.66
CA GLU A 67 -9.84 -18.68 -1.24
C GLU A 67 -10.19 -18.17 0.16
N PRO A 68 -9.21 -17.98 1.06
CA PRO A 68 -9.44 -17.43 2.40
C PRO A 68 -9.81 -15.94 2.33
N LEU A 69 -10.77 -15.53 3.14
CA LEU A 69 -11.10 -14.13 3.36
C LEU A 69 -10.19 -13.51 4.43
N TYR A 70 -9.69 -12.33 4.12
CA TYR A 70 -8.94 -11.47 5.04
C TYR A 70 -9.75 -10.23 5.39
N LEU A 71 -9.40 -9.61 6.51
CA LEU A 71 -9.93 -8.31 6.87
C LEU A 71 -9.26 -7.22 6.04
N ARG A 72 -10.04 -6.23 5.63
CA ARG A 72 -9.48 -5.06 4.95
C ARG A 72 -8.62 -4.21 5.89
N SER A 73 -8.83 -4.29 7.21
CA SER A 73 -7.97 -3.67 8.24
C SER A 73 -6.56 -4.25 8.25
N ASP A 74 -6.39 -5.52 7.88
CA ASP A 74 -5.11 -6.22 7.89
C ASP A 74 -4.34 -6.00 6.58
N VAL A 75 -4.96 -5.32 5.61
CA VAL A 75 -4.32 -4.91 4.37
C VAL A 75 -3.65 -3.57 4.60
N ALA A 76 -2.34 -3.57 4.47
CA ALA A 76 -1.55 -2.36 4.54
C ALA A 76 -1.15 -1.87 3.16
N GLN A 77 -1.12 -0.54 3.03
CA GLN A 77 -0.63 0.12 1.85
C GLN A 77 0.91 0.11 1.86
N LEU A 78 1.50 -0.41 0.80
CA LEU A 78 2.93 -0.38 0.59
C LEU A 78 3.31 0.85 -0.24
N ARG A 79 4.38 1.55 0.17
CA ARG A 79 4.89 2.74 -0.51
C ARG A 79 6.40 2.68 -0.62
N SER A 80 6.96 3.35 -1.62
CA SER A 80 8.41 3.50 -1.72
C SER A 80 8.93 4.35 -0.57
N GLN A 81 10.23 4.23 -0.29
CA GLN A 81 10.87 5.02 0.76
C GLN A 81 10.65 6.54 0.57
N GLY A 82 10.78 7.04 -0.66
CA GLY A 82 10.52 8.46 -0.97
C GLY A 82 9.07 8.87 -0.75
N ALA A 83 8.11 7.96 -1.02
CA ALA A 83 6.70 8.23 -0.78
C ALA A 83 6.35 8.25 0.72
N TRP A 84 7.02 7.44 1.55
CA TRP A 84 6.89 7.54 3.00
C TRP A 84 7.47 8.84 3.55
N LEU A 85 8.61 9.29 3.04
CA LEU A 85 9.23 10.55 3.46
C LEU A 85 8.29 11.74 3.20
N ARG A 86 7.56 11.74 2.08
CA ARG A 86 6.54 12.76 1.78
C ARG A 86 5.35 12.74 2.75
N LEU A 87 5.10 11.61 3.41
CA LEU A 87 4.09 11.47 4.45
C LEU A 87 4.65 11.76 5.86
N GLY A 88 5.88 12.25 5.97
CA GLY A 88 6.53 12.50 7.26
C GLY A 88 6.93 11.22 7.98
N ARG A 89 7.19 10.13 7.26
CA ARG A 89 7.64 8.85 7.81
C ARG A 89 8.91 8.38 7.13
N GLN A 90 9.79 7.73 7.87
CA GLN A 90 11.03 7.19 7.34
C GLN A 90 11.06 5.67 7.51
N VAL A 91 11.57 4.95 6.50
CA VAL A 91 11.83 3.51 6.63
C VAL A 91 13.01 3.30 7.56
N LYS A 92 12.83 2.47 8.59
CA LYS A 92 13.87 2.10 9.55
C LYS A 92 15.11 1.58 8.84
N ARG A 93 16.30 1.87 9.39
CA ARG A 93 17.57 1.56 8.72
C ARG A 93 17.75 0.04 8.54
N GLU A 94 17.39 -0.75 9.53
CA GLU A 94 17.46 -2.21 9.52
C GLU A 94 16.44 -2.87 8.59
N GLU A 95 15.25 -2.27 8.45
CA GLU A 95 14.17 -2.79 7.60
C GLU A 95 14.35 -2.41 6.12
N ARG A 96 15.20 -1.42 5.82
CA ARG A 96 15.47 -1.00 4.44
C ARG A 96 16.06 -2.12 3.58
N ALA A 97 16.78 -3.05 4.19
CA ALA A 97 17.32 -4.23 3.51
C ALA A 97 16.27 -5.33 3.25
N LYS A 98 15.10 -5.26 3.90
CA LYS A 98 14.02 -6.25 3.83
C LYS A 98 12.74 -5.62 3.27
N PRO A 99 12.69 -5.30 1.97
CA PRO A 99 11.47 -4.75 1.38
C PRO A 99 10.31 -5.73 1.52
N ALA A 100 9.15 -5.24 1.97
CA ALA A 100 7.92 -6.03 2.05
C ALA A 100 7.50 -6.55 0.67
N LYS A 101 7.69 -5.73 -0.37
CA LYS A 101 7.46 -6.17 -1.75
C LYS A 101 8.35 -5.41 -2.71
N THR A 102 8.89 -6.11 -3.69
CA THR A 102 9.74 -5.51 -4.72
C THR A 102 9.02 -5.53 -6.06
N LEU A 103 8.96 -4.38 -6.71
CA LEU A 103 8.21 -4.17 -7.95
C LEU A 103 9.16 -3.98 -9.14
N PRO A 104 8.96 -4.66 -10.28
CA PRO A 104 9.74 -4.38 -11.48
C PRO A 104 9.51 -2.94 -11.99
N PRO A 105 10.48 -2.36 -12.72
CA PRO A 105 10.39 -0.98 -13.18
C PRO A 105 9.18 -0.76 -14.10
N PRO A 106 8.60 0.45 -14.11
CA PRO A 106 7.56 0.82 -15.06
C PRO A 106 8.12 0.70 -16.48
N GLY A 107 7.44 -0.04 -17.36
CA GLY A 107 7.88 -0.28 -18.74
C GLY A 107 8.62 -1.60 -18.97
N ALA A 108 9.05 -2.30 -17.90
CA ALA A 108 9.41 -3.71 -18.04
C ALA A 108 8.14 -4.53 -18.29
N LYS A 109 7.83 -4.79 -19.57
CA LYS A 109 6.86 -5.81 -19.96
C LYS A 109 7.22 -7.10 -19.21
N ALA A 110 6.23 -7.76 -18.63
CA ALA A 110 6.39 -8.90 -17.73
C ALA A 110 7.10 -10.08 -18.41
N SER A 111 8.44 -10.12 -18.36
CA SER A 111 9.24 -11.23 -18.87
C SER A 111 9.67 -12.24 -17.80
N ALA A 112 9.17 -12.13 -16.56
CA ALA A 112 9.57 -13.02 -15.46
C ALA A 112 8.43 -13.87 -14.85
N ALA A 113 7.19 -13.75 -15.34
CA ALA A 113 6.05 -14.58 -14.88
C ALA A 113 5.45 -15.50 -15.97
N ALA A 114 6.05 -15.53 -17.16
CA ALA A 114 5.58 -16.34 -18.29
C ALA A 114 6.76 -17.03 -18.99
N ALA A 115 7.37 -18.01 -18.33
CA ALA A 115 8.21 -19.01 -18.99
C ALA A 115 7.46 -20.35 -18.94
N LYS A 116 6.46 -20.49 -19.81
CA LYS A 116 5.85 -21.75 -20.32
C LYS A 116 4.67 -21.42 -21.25
N ASN A 117 4.96 -21.08 -22.51
CA ASN A 117 4.36 -21.63 -23.74
C ASN A 117 4.70 -20.74 -24.94
N GLU A 118 5.08 -21.38 -26.04
CA GLU A 118 5.57 -20.79 -27.28
C GLU A 118 4.46 -20.45 -28.28
N ALA A 119 4.82 -19.56 -29.22
CA ALA A 119 4.33 -19.38 -30.60
C ALA A 119 2.90 -18.82 -30.86
N ASP A 120 2.80 -17.61 -31.45
CA ASP A 120 2.54 -17.41 -32.90
C ASP A 120 2.26 -15.92 -33.28
N ALA A 121 2.82 -15.51 -34.43
CA ALA A 121 2.44 -14.48 -35.42
C ALA A 121 1.95 -13.03 -35.08
N ASN A 122 2.79 -12.07 -35.54
CA ASN A 122 2.53 -10.98 -36.51
C ASN A 122 1.91 -9.60 -36.10
N ALA A 123 2.28 -8.63 -36.93
CA ALA A 123 2.47 -7.18 -36.82
C ALA A 123 1.22 -6.26 -36.80
N GLY A 124 1.45 -5.00 -36.43
CA GLY A 124 0.57 -3.86 -36.75
C GLY A 124 0.87 -2.61 -35.92
N GLY A 125 1.27 -1.52 -36.57
CA GLY A 125 1.78 -0.28 -35.96
C GLY A 125 0.74 0.66 -35.34
N GLY A 126 1.22 1.78 -34.78
CA GLY A 126 0.39 2.85 -34.22
C GLY A 126 1.19 3.83 -33.36
N ASP A 127 1.81 4.80 -34.02
CA ASP A 127 2.53 5.97 -33.51
C ASP A 127 1.78 6.76 -32.43
N HIS A 128 2.36 6.93 -31.22
CA HIS A 128 2.01 8.01 -30.27
C HIS A 128 3.25 8.40 -29.43
N HIS A 129 3.80 9.61 -29.65
CA HIS A 129 4.83 10.28 -28.85
C HIS A 129 4.18 11.42 -28.01
N PRO A 130 4.85 12.08 -27.05
CA PRO A 130 4.74 11.85 -25.60
C PRO A 130 4.40 13.14 -24.81
N GLY A 131 4.24 13.07 -23.48
CA GLY A 131 4.09 14.29 -22.68
C GLY A 131 4.25 14.12 -21.17
N ALA A 132 5.31 14.73 -20.64
CA ALA A 132 5.57 15.14 -19.24
C ALA A 132 5.68 14.02 -18.18
N GLY A 133 6.77 13.82 -17.45
CA GLY A 133 7.85 14.72 -17.06
C GLY A 133 8.08 14.57 -15.56
N ALA A 134 9.07 13.77 -15.15
CA ALA A 134 9.70 13.84 -13.83
C ALA A 134 11.05 13.10 -13.90
N GLY A 135 12.13 13.89 -13.90
CA GLY A 135 13.51 13.41 -13.97
C GLY A 135 13.92 12.60 -12.74
N GLY A 136 14.87 11.69 -12.97
CA GLY A 136 15.57 10.93 -11.94
C GLY A 136 16.84 10.33 -12.54
N VAL A 137 17.97 10.90 -12.13
CA VAL A 137 19.36 10.66 -12.56
C VAL A 137 19.80 9.21 -12.31
N GLY A 138 20.71 8.71 -13.16
CA GLY A 138 21.08 7.30 -13.25
C GLY A 138 21.97 6.72 -12.14
N GLY A 139 22.09 5.38 -12.16
CA GLY A 139 23.10 4.62 -11.41
C GLY A 139 22.77 3.13 -11.24
N GLY A 140 23.56 2.25 -11.88
CA GLY A 140 23.89 0.92 -11.36
C GLY A 140 22.95 -0.26 -11.65
N GLY A 141 23.48 -1.30 -12.32
CA GLY A 141 22.79 -2.56 -12.60
C GLY A 141 22.26 -3.30 -11.37
N LEU A 142 21.24 -4.15 -11.58
CA LEU A 142 20.43 -4.88 -10.59
C LEU A 142 19.44 -4.02 -9.77
N GLN A 143 19.55 -2.69 -9.81
CA GLN A 143 18.92 -1.76 -8.86
C GLN A 143 17.59 -1.12 -9.31
N ASN A 144 17.06 -1.48 -10.48
CA ASN A 144 15.89 -0.78 -11.03
C ASN A 144 14.53 -1.31 -10.55
N GLN A 145 14.50 -2.09 -9.46
CA GLN A 145 13.25 -2.54 -8.87
C GLN A 145 12.81 -1.59 -7.74
N THR A 146 11.54 -1.17 -7.76
CA THR A 146 10.99 -0.32 -6.72
C THR A 146 10.70 -1.16 -5.46
N ALA A 147 11.55 -1.01 -4.45
CA ALA A 147 11.30 -1.53 -3.11
C ALA A 147 10.11 -0.78 -2.47
N LEU A 148 9.11 -1.54 -2.04
CA LEU A 148 7.97 -1.04 -1.29
C LEU A 148 8.02 -1.52 0.16
N PHE A 149 7.69 -0.60 1.05
CA PHE A 149 7.70 -0.78 2.49
C PHE A 149 6.30 -0.56 3.04
N GLY A 150 5.95 -1.31 4.07
CA GLY A 150 4.72 -1.13 4.81
C GLY A 150 4.88 -0.17 5.98
N GLU A 151 3.76 0.27 6.56
CA GLU A 151 3.78 1.19 7.71
C GLU A 151 4.57 0.63 8.90
N TRP A 152 4.48 -0.69 9.16
CA TRP A 152 5.20 -1.36 10.25
C TRP A 152 6.72 -1.32 10.12
N GLN A 153 7.24 -1.02 8.91
CA GLN A 153 8.67 -0.84 8.63
C GLN A 153 9.12 0.62 8.72
N THR A 154 8.19 1.53 9.01
CA THR A 154 8.45 2.96 9.08
C THR A 154 8.32 3.49 10.51
N GLU A 155 9.01 4.59 10.75
CA GLU A 155 8.94 5.41 11.96
C GLU A 155 8.60 6.85 11.57
N ALA A 156 8.17 7.66 12.55
CA ALA A 156 7.94 9.07 12.32
C ALA A 156 9.26 9.73 11.92
N TYR A 157 9.24 10.48 10.81
CA TYR A 157 10.45 11.19 10.37
C TYR A 157 10.70 12.35 11.32
N GLU A 158 11.79 12.26 12.08
CA GLU A 158 12.27 13.35 12.91
C GLU A 158 13.29 14.16 12.09
N ALA A 159 12.97 15.43 11.83
CA ALA A 159 13.88 16.31 11.14
C ALA A 159 15.14 16.48 12.01
N PRO A 160 16.35 16.31 11.45
CA PRO A 160 17.56 16.53 12.22
C PRO A 160 17.56 17.98 12.69
N VAL A 161 17.80 18.19 13.99
CA VAL A 161 17.93 19.54 14.56
C VAL A 161 19.15 20.19 13.94
N VAL A 162 18.92 21.05 12.95
CA VAL A 162 19.97 21.88 12.37
C VAL A 162 20.27 22.99 13.37
N ASP A 163 21.53 23.04 13.83
CA ASP A 163 21.97 24.15 14.67
C ASP A 163 22.13 25.41 13.81
N LEU A 164 21.03 26.18 13.73
CA LEU A 164 20.93 27.47 13.04
C LEU A 164 21.90 28.51 13.62
N ARG A 165 22.50 28.26 14.79
CA ARG A 165 23.52 29.14 15.40
C ARG A 165 24.82 29.18 14.59
N SER A 166 25.08 28.18 13.76
CA SER A 166 26.30 28.11 12.92
C SER A 166 26.21 28.88 11.59
N GLY A 167 25.05 29.47 11.25
CA GLY A 167 24.87 30.26 10.02
C GLY A 167 25.02 29.48 8.72
N ARG A 168 25.11 28.14 8.78
CA ARG A 168 25.37 27.28 7.62
C ARG A 168 24.17 26.35 7.41
N GLY A 169 23.20 26.82 6.63
CA GLY A 169 22.14 25.96 6.11
C GLY A 169 22.71 24.86 5.20
N PRO A 170 22.00 23.73 5.02
CA PRO A 170 22.46 22.68 4.12
C PRO A 170 22.56 23.26 2.71
N LYS A 171 23.77 23.32 2.17
CA LYS A 171 24.00 23.55 0.74
C LYS A 171 23.39 22.36 -0.01
N THR A 172 22.26 22.57 -0.67
CA THR A 172 21.92 21.78 -1.84
C THR A 172 22.85 22.25 -2.95
N GLU A 173 23.95 21.51 -3.16
CA GLU A 173 24.79 21.67 -4.35
C GLU A 173 23.97 21.24 -5.57
N ASP A 174 23.85 22.17 -6.52
CA ASP A 174 23.18 22.05 -7.83
C ASP A 174 24.00 21.16 -8.77
#